data_AF-A0A2A8H7W5-F1
#
_entry.id   AF-A0A2A8H7W5-F1
#
_cell.length_a   1.000
_cell.length_b   1.000
_cell.length_c   1.000
_cell.angle_alpha   90.00
_cell.angle_beta   90.00
_cell.angle_gamma   90.00
#
_symmetry.space_group_name_H-M   'P 1'
#
loop_
_entity.id
_entity.type
_entity.pdbx_description
1 polymer ?
#
loop_
_entity_poly.entity_id
_entity_poly.type
_entity_poly.pdbx_seq_one_letter_code
_entity_poly.pdbx_strand_id
1 'polypeptide(L)'
;MEQKEDLYKRELAYVYLDGKCVEVDILRQGLGVVRYVNKPSVTLYNDLKSAQEEAKTAKKGVWIIEGCVIKWGQEDFYNAQKAS
;
A
#
# COMPACT_ATOMS: atom_id res chain seq x y z
N MET A 1 -4.19 -19.62 -10.23
CA MET A 1 -3.88 -19.97 -8.83
C MET A 1 -3.41 -18.71 -8.14
N GLU A 2 -3.79 -18.52 -6.89
CA GLU A 2 -3.34 -17.39 -6.08
C GLU A 2 -1.81 -17.47 -5.88
N GLN A 3 -1.10 -16.36 -6.06
CA GLN A 3 0.35 -16.31 -5.77
C GLN A 3 0.51 -16.20 -4.26
N LYS A 4 0.90 -17.30 -3.60
CA LYS A 4 1.06 -17.37 -2.14
C LYS A 4 2.45 -16.98 -1.67
N GLU A 5 3.42 -17.01 -2.57
CA GLU A 5 4.81 -16.65 -2.28
C GLU A 5 5.35 -15.74 -3.37
N ASP A 6 6.33 -14.92 -3.03
CA ASP A 6 7.10 -14.17 -4.01
C ASP A 6 8.33 -14.93 -4.52
N LEU A 7 9.12 -14.30 -5.41
CA LEU A 7 10.35 -14.88 -5.97
C LEU A 7 11.43 -15.20 -4.92
N TYR A 8 11.30 -14.67 -3.70
CA TYR A 8 12.20 -14.89 -2.58
C TYR A 8 11.63 -15.90 -1.57
N LYS A 9 10.54 -16.61 -1.92
CA LYS A 9 9.85 -17.58 -1.07
C LYS A 9 9.32 -16.99 0.23
N ARG A 10 8.94 -15.70 0.22
CA ARG A 10 8.23 -15.07 1.33
C ARG A 10 6.74 -15.30 1.14
N GLU A 11 6.06 -15.76 2.18
CA GLU A 11 4.61 -15.89 2.17
C GLU A 11 3.94 -14.52 2.07
N LEU A 12 2.92 -14.43 1.21
CA LEU A 12 2.11 -13.24 1.00
C LEU A 12 0.77 -13.43 1.69
N ALA A 13 0.53 -12.65 2.75
CA ALA A 13 -0.68 -12.71 3.54
C ALA A 13 -1.08 -11.31 4.03
N TYR A 14 -2.35 -11.16 4.41
CA TYR A 14 -2.82 -10.02 5.18
C TYR A 14 -2.69 -10.32 6.67
N VAL A 15 -2.12 -9.40 7.42
CA VAL A 15 -1.96 -9.53 8.86
C VAL A 15 -3.12 -8.87 9.58
N TYR A 16 -3.71 -9.57 10.54
CA TYR A 16 -4.79 -9.06 11.36
C TYR A 16 -4.38 -8.99 12.83
N LEU A 17 -4.64 -7.85 13.45
CA LEU A 17 -4.51 -7.64 14.90
C LEU A 17 -5.89 -7.28 15.43
N ASP A 18 -6.39 -8.04 16.41
CA ASP A 18 -7.72 -7.85 17.00
C ASP A 18 -8.86 -7.72 15.96
N GLY A 19 -8.77 -8.53 14.89
CA GLY A 19 -9.75 -8.53 13.80
C GLY A 19 -9.64 -7.37 12.81
N LYS A 20 -8.62 -6.50 12.94
CA LYS A 20 -8.36 -5.38 12.02
C LYS A 20 -7.16 -5.67 11.13
N CYS A 21 -7.29 -5.39 9.84
CA CYS A 21 -6.20 -5.55 8.86
C CYS A 21 -5.14 -4.47 9.08
N VAL A 22 -3.92 -4.89 9.36
CA VAL A 22 -2.79 -4.01 9.68
C VAL A 22 -2.37 -3.18 8.47
N GLU A 23 -2.40 -3.75 7.27
CA GLU A 23 -2.04 -3.08 6.03
C GLU A 23 -2.95 -1.88 5.74
N VAL A 24 -4.25 -1.99 6.04
CA VAL A 24 -5.21 -0.87 5.93
C VAL A 24 -4.81 0.27 6.88
N ASP A 25 -4.43 -0.04 8.11
CA ASP A 25 -4.04 0.97 9.10
C ASP A 25 -2.69 1.62 8.79
N ILE A 26 -1.73 0.86 8.24
CA ILE A 26 -0.46 1.39 7.71
C ILE A 26 -0.75 2.44 6.61
N LEU A 27 -1.63 2.10 5.66
CA LEU A 27 -1.98 2.99 4.57
C LEU A 27 -2.74 4.22 5.05
N ARG A 28 -3.71 4.05 5.96
CA ARG A 28 -4.49 5.16 6.56
C ARG A 28 -3.63 6.15 7.34
N GLN A 29 -2.49 5.71 7.88
CA GLN A 29 -1.51 6.55 8.54
C GLN A 29 -0.49 7.18 7.57
N GLY A 30 -0.52 6.82 6.28
CA GLY A 30 0.41 7.34 5.27
C GLY A 30 1.81 6.77 5.40
N LEU A 31 1.96 5.59 6.00
CA LEU A 31 3.26 4.92 6.22
C LEU A 31 3.64 3.98 5.07
N GLY A 32 2.77 3.84 4.08
CA GLY A 32 2.91 2.93 2.95
C GLY A 32 2.18 3.43 1.71
N VAL A 33 2.36 2.70 0.60
CA VAL A 33 1.67 2.92 -0.67
C VAL A 33 1.21 1.57 -1.24
N VAL A 34 0.10 1.58 -1.98
CA VAL A 34 -0.48 0.41 -2.66
C VAL A 34 0.40 0.04 -3.84
N ARG A 35 1.00 -1.16 -3.77
CA ARG A 35 1.96 -1.72 -4.74
C ARG A 35 1.77 -3.22 -4.88
N TYR A 36 2.28 -3.78 -5.97
CA TYR A 36 2.25 -5.22 -6.28
C TYR A 36 0.83 -5.78 -6.43
N VAL A 37 -0.05 -5.04 -7.12
CA VAL A 37 -1.44 -5.40 -7.38
C VAL A 37 -1.50 -6.42 -8.53
N ASN A 38 -1.28 -7.68 -8.19
CA ASN A 38 -1.34 -8.79 -9.14
C ASN A 38 -2.69 -9.52 -9.04
N LYS A 39 -3.50 -9.48 -10.11
CA LYS A 39 -4.71 -10.31 -10.20
C LYS A 39 -4.31 -11.80 -10.22
N PRO A 40 -5.05 -12.71 -9.54
CA PRO A 40 -6.38 -12.52 -8.95
C PRO A 40 -6.43 -12.17 -7.45
N SER A 41 -5.30 -12.05 -6.75
CA SER A 41 -5.25 -11.82 -5.29
C SER A 41 -5.41 -10.33 -4.93
N VAL A 42 -6.62 -9.79 -5.12
CA VAL A 42 -6.92 -8.37 -4.86
C VAL A 42 -8.11 -8.17 -3.91
N THR A 43 -8.36 -9.14 -3.03
CA THR A 43 -9.55 -9.19 -2.17
C THR A 43 -9.78 -7.91 -1.35
N LEU A 44 -8.72 -7.31 -0.80
CA LEU A 44 -8.79 -6.07 -0.01
C LEU A 44 -8.38 -4.82 -0.78
N TYR A 45 -8.21 -4.90 -2.11
CA TYR A 45 -7.66 -3.79 -2.90
C TYR A 45 -8.46 -2.49 -2.74
N ASN A 46 -9.79 -2.57 -2.72
CA ASN A 46 -10.64 -1.39 -2.55
C ASN A 46 -10.45 -0.73 -1.19
N ASP A 47 -10.37 -1.52 -0.11
CA ASP A 47 -10.18 -1.01 1.26
C ASP A 47 -8.80 -0.36 1.41
N LEU A 48 -7.76 -1.02 0.88
CA LEU A 48 -6.40 -0.49 0.87
C LEU A 48 -6.30 0.81 0.07
N LYS A 49 -6.94 0.87 -1.11
CA LYS A 49 -6.94 2.08 -1.93
C LYS A 49 -7.69 3.22 -1.24
N SER A 50 -8.84 2.95 -0.62
CA SER A 50 -9.59 3.95 0.15
C SER A 50 -8.75 4.52 1.29
N ALA A 51 -8.13 3.65 2.10
CA ALA A 51 -7.27 4.07 3.21
C ALA A 51 -6.07 4.93 2.75
N GLN A 52 -5.49 4.60 1.60
CA GLN A 52 -4.43 5.41 1.01
C GLN A 52 -4.93 6.80 0.58
N GLU A 53 -6.08 6.89 -0.09
CA GLU A 53 -6.65 8.19 -0.50
C GLU A 53 -7.05 9.05 0.71
N GLU A 54 -7.50 8.44 1.81
CA GLU A 54 -7.69 9.12 3.10
C GLU A 54 -6.38 9.77 3.58
N ALA A 55 -5.28 9.00 3.62
CA ALA A 55 -3.98 9.51 4.06
C ALA A 55 -3.41 10.59 3.13
N LYS A 56 -3.63 10.45 1.82
CA LYS A 56 -3.21 11.42 0.81
C LYS A 56 -3.95 12.74 0.96
N THR A 57 -5.28 12.70 1.08
CA THR A 57 -6.13 13.88 1.29
C THR A 57 -5.76 14.58 2.60
N ALA A 58 -5.49 13.81 3.65
CA ALA A 58 -5.10 14.33 4.95
C ALA A 58 -3.62 14.73 5.05
N LYS A 59 -2.82 14.59 3.97
CA LYS A 59 -1.38 14.81 3.95
C LYS A 59 -0.67 14.14 5.14
N LYS A 60 -0.77 12.82 5.26
CA LYS A 60 -0.09 12.04 6.31
C LYS A 60 1.16 11.33 5.80
N GLY A 61 2.17 11.20 6.66
CA GLY A 61 3.39 10.44 6.38
C GLY A 61 4.04 10.83 5.06
N VAL A 62 4.20 9.86 4.16
CA VAL A 62 4.85 10.05 2.84
C VAL A 62 4.12 11.08 1.95
N TRP A 63 2.84 11.33 2.20
CA TRP A 63 2.02 12.28 1.44
C TRP A 63 2.21 13.75 1.84
N ILE A 64 2.97 14.03 2.92
CA ILE A 64 3.36 15.40 3.29
C ILE A 64 4.40 15.95 2.31
N ILE A 65 5.27 15.07 1.81
CA ILE A 65 6.43 15.44 1.02
C ILE A 65 6.03 15.52 -0.45
N GLU A 66 6.00 16.73 -0.99
CA GLU A 66 5.67 16.95 -2.40
C GLU A 66 6.64 16.21 -3.32
N GLY A 67 6.08 15.44 -4.26
CA GLY A 67 6.85 14.65 -5.23
C GLY A 67 7.51 13.39 -4.65
N CYS A 68 7.27 13.04 -3.39
CA CYS A 68 7.77 11.80 -2.78
C CYS A 68 7.08 10.55 -3.33
N VAL A 69 5.80 10.66 -3.71
CA VAL A 69 5.04 9.56 -4.31
C VAL A 69 4.57 9.94 -5.71
N ILE A 70 4.81 9.07 -6.68
CA ILE A 70 4.38 9.20 -8.07
C ILE A 70 3.42 8.07 -8.43
N LYS A 71 2.36 8.39 -9.18
CA LYS A 71 1.38 7.38 -9.62
C LYS A 71 1.80 6.77 -10.94
N TRP A 72 1.76 5.45 -11.06
CA TRP A 72 1.97 4.74 -12.33
C TRP A 72 0.94 3.62 -12.49
N GLY A 73 0.03 3.79 -13.46
CA GLY A 73 -1.07 2.86 -13.66
C GLY A 73 -1.99 2.78 -12.43
N GLN A 74 -2.14 1.58 -11.86
CA GLN A 74 -2.99 1.34 -10.68
C GLN A 74 -2.23 1.47 -9.35
N GLU A 75 -0.91 1.62 -9.39
CA GLU A 75 -0.02 1.61 -8.23
C GLU A 75 0.65 2.97 -7.98
N ASP A 76 1.22 3.13 -6.79
CA ASP A 76 1.92 4.34 -6.35
C ASP A 76 3.37 4.03 -5.93
N PHE A 77 4.33 4.79 -6.45
CA PHE A 77 5.76 4.54 -6.33
C PHE A 77 6.47 5.63 -5.54
N TYR A 78 7.43 5.23 -4.71
CA TYR A 78 8.33 6.19 -4.07
C TYR A 78 9.31 6.76 -5.09
N ASN A 79 9.45 8.08 -5.07
CA ASN A 79 10.51 8.78 -5.75
C ASN A 79 11.77 8.76 -4.90
N ALA A 80 12.73 7.90 -5.27
CA ALA A 80 13.97 7.71 -4.53
C ALA A 80 14.80 8.99 -4.34
N GLN A 81 14.61 10.03 -5.17
CA GLN A 81 15.30 11.32 -5.03
C GLN A 81 14.73 12.20 -3.91
N LYS A 82 13.57 11.84 -3.36
CA LYS A 82 12.79 12.62 -2.39
C LYS A 82 12.41 11.83 -1.13
N ALA A 83 12.79 10.56 -1.05
CA ALA A 83 12.42 9.64 0.02
C ALA A 83 13.48 9.54 1.15
N SER A 84 14.43 10.48 1.20
CA SER A 84 15.56 10.54 2.14
C SER A 84 15.38 11.56 3.24
#